data_AF-A0A357K0E6-F1
#
_entry.id   AF-A0A357K0E6-F1
#
_cell.length_a   1.000
_cell.length_b   1.000
_cell.length_c   1.000
_cell.angle_alpha   90.00
_cell.angle_beta   90.00
_cell.angle_gamma   90.00
#
_symmetry.space_group_name_H-M   'P 1'
#
loop_
_entity.id
_entity.type
_entity.pdbx_description
1 polymer ?
#
loop_
_entity_poly.entity_id
_entity_poly.type
_entity_poly.pdbx_seq_one_letter_code
_entity_poly.pdbx_strand_id
1 'polypeptide(L)' 'MTASIRLSSLITRSLKGRAAAHRAMAKAALFADSSTRTRLKRYNSHIEKAQQLEARAQEAAKCSAGGVA' A
#
# COMPACT_ATOMS: atom_id res chain seq x y z
N MET A 1 -18.86 20.68 2.95
CA MET A 1 -18.16 19.62 3.70
C MET A 1 -18.16 18.24 3.02
N THR A 2 -19.07 17.93 2.09
CA THR A 2 -19.18 16.60 1.46
C THR A 2 -18.06 16.26 0.46
N ALA A 3 -17.53 17.26 -0.26
CA ALA A 3 -16.48 17.04 -1.27
C ALA A 3 -15.14 16.60 -0.66
N SER A 4 -14.71 17.20 0.45
CA SER A 4 -13.43 16.86 1.12
C SER A 4 -13.41 15.43 1.65
N ILE A 5 -14.51 14.95 2.23
CA ILE A 5 -14.64 13.57 2.74
C ILE A 5 -14.55 12.55 1.61
N ARG A 6 -15.18 12.86 0.46
CA ARG A 6 -15.13 11.99 -0.73
C ARG A 6 -13.71 11.87 -1.28
N LEU A 7 -12.96 12.98 -1.34
CA LEU A 7 -11.57 12.97 -1.80
C LEU A 7 -10.67 12.15 -0.86
N SER A 8 -10.77 12.35 0.45
CA SER A 8 -10.01 11.56 1.44
C SER A 8 -10.28 10.07 1.31
N SER A 9 -11.56 9.68 1.15
CA SER A 9 -11.96 8.28 0.95
C SER A 9 -11.33 7.65 -0.30
N LEU A 10 -11.29 8.40 -1.42
CA LEU A 10 -10.67 7.94 -2.67
C LEU A 10 -9.16 7.77 -2.52
N ILE A 11 -8.49 8.70 -1.86
CA ILE A 11 -7.05 8.63 -1.60
C ILE A 11 -6.75 7.38 -0.76
N THR A 12 -7.42 7.18 0.38
CA THR A 12 -7.19 6.00 1.23
C THR A 12 -7.48 4.69 0.49
N ARG A 13 -8.54 4.63 -0.32
CA ARG A 13 -8.87 3.46 -1.15
C ARG A 13 -7.77 3.18 -2.19
N SER A 14 -7.26 4.21 -2.85
CA SER A 14 -6.19 4.07 -3.85
C SER A 14 -4.88 3.57 -3.21
N LEU A 15 -4.52 4.07 -2.02
CA LEU A 15 -3.33 3.65 -1.29
C LEU A 15 -3.43 2.17 -0.87
N LYS A 16 -4.58 1.75 -0.34
CA LYS A 16 -4.86 0.35 0.02
C LYS A 16 -4.78 -0.58 -1.21
N GLY A 17 -5.34 -0.16 -2.35
CA GLY A 17 -5.27 -0.94 -3.60
C GLY A 17 -3.83 -1.14 -4.09
N ARG A 18 -3.01 -0.08 -4.05
CA ARG A 18 -1.59 -0.15 -4.42
C ARG A 18 -0.77 -1.03 -3.48
N ALA A 19 -1.04 -0.99 -2.18
CA ALA A 19 -0.39 -1.88 -1.21
C ALA A 19 -0.72 -3.35 -1.50
N ALA A 20 -1.98 -3.67 -1.76
CA ALA A 20 -2.41 -5.04 -2.12
C ALA A 20 -1.75 -5.53 -3.41
N ALA A 21 -1.63 -4.66 -4.42
CA ALA A 21 -0.93 -4.99 -5.66
C ALA A 21 0.54 -5.34 -5.42
N HIS A 22 1.27 -4.58 -4.59
CA HIS A 22 2.65 -4.91 -4.23
C HIS A 22 2.76 -6.22 -3.43
N ARG A 23 1.82 -6.52 -2.53
CA ARG A 23 1.76 -7.84 -1.84
C ARG A 23 1.59 -8.98 -2.85
N ALA A 24 0.75 -8.81 -3.86
CA ALA A 24 0.56 -9.81 -4.92
C ALA A 24 1.83 -9.98 -5.77
N MET A 25 2.48 -8.87 -6.15
CA MET A 25 3.77 -8.90 -6.86
C MET A 25 4.88 -9.54 -6.04
N ALA A 26 4.92 -9.32 -4.72
CA ALA A 26 5.86 -9.98 -3.82
C ALA A 26 5.68 -11.50 -3.88
N LYS A 27 4.43 -11.99 -3.78
CA LYS A 27 4.12 -13.42 -3.91
C LYS A 27 4.53 -13.97 -5.27
N ALA A 28 4.23 -13.25 -6.37
CA ALA A 28 4.65 -13.65 -7.71
C ALA A 28 6.18 -13.71 -7.86
N ALA A 29 6.92 -12.79 -7.23
CA ALA A 29 8.38 -12.80 -7.25
C ALA A 29 8.99 -14.06 -6.61
N LEU A 30 8.29 -14.70 -5.66
CA LEU A 30 8.72 -15.99 -5.12
C LEU A 30 8.62 -17.12 -6.14
N PHE A 31 7.82 -17.01 -7.20
CA PHE A 31 7.69 -18.04 -8.24
C PHE A 31 8.42 -17.69 -9.55
N ALA A 32 9.07 -16.53 -9.63
CA ALA A 32 9.79 -16.11 -10.82
C ALA A 32 11.03 -16.98 -11.09
N ASP A 33 11.28 -17.29 -12.37
CA ASP A 33 12.46 -18.05 -12.82
C ASP A 33 13.72 -17.16 -12.80
N SER A 34 14.26 -16.98 -11.61
CA SER A 34 15.50 -16.23 -11.36
C SER A 34 16.17 -16.77 -10.11
N SER A 35 17.44 -16.41 -9.89
CA SER A 35 18.18 -16.90 -8.73
C SER A 35 17.49 -16.57 -7.40
N THR A 36 17.67 -17.43 -6.39
CA THR A 36 17.06 -17.27 -5.05
C THR A 36 17.34 -15.89 -4.46
N ARG A 37 18.58 -15.39 -4.59
CA ARG A 37 18.98 -14.05 -4.15
C ARG A 37 18.17 -12.94 -4.84
N THR A 38 17.93 -13.09 -6.14
CA THR A 38 17.15 -12.12 -6.93
C THR A 38 15.68 -12.14 -6.54
N ARG A 39 15.09 -13.33 -6.40
CA ARG A 39 13.70 -13.51 -5.94
C ARG A 39 13.49 -12.89 -4.56
N LEU A 40 14.39 -13.16 -3.61
CA LEU A 40 14.31 -12.60 -2.26
C LEU A 40 14.43 -11.07 -2.27
N LYS A 41 15.37 -10.51 -3.05
CA LYS A 41 15.51 -9.05 -3.20
C LYS A 41 14.23 -8.40 -3.75
N ARG A 42 13.63 -9.00 -4.79
CA ARG A 42 12.37 -8.52 -5.39
C ARG A 42 11.20 -8.61 -4.40
N TYR A 43 11.10 -9.74 -3.70
CA TYR A 43 10.11 -9.93 -2.64
C TYR A 43 10.21 -8.84 -1.58
N ASN A 44 11.40 -8.61 -1.01
CA ASN A 44 11.63 -7.60 0.02
C ASN A 44 11.26 -6.19 -0.48
N SER A 45 11.68 -5.83 -1.70
CA SER A 45 11.34 -4.53 -2.29
C SER A 45 9.84 -4.32 -2.43
N HIS A 46 9.09 -5.37 -2.80
CA HIS A 46 7.64 -5.28 -2.91
C HIS A 46 6.96 -5.21 -1.53
N ILE A 47 7.44 -5.96 -0.53
CA ILE A 47 6.90 -5.89 0.84
C ILE A 47 7.17 -4.54 1.48
N GLU A 48 8.36 -3.96 1.36
CA GLU A 48 8.67 -2.62 1.88
C GLU A 48 7.73 -1.57 1.28
N LYS A 49 7.54 -1.58 -0.04
CA LYS A 49 6.62 -0.65 -0.71
C LYS A 49 5.18 -0.83 -0.24
N ALA A 50 4.74 -2.07 -0.05
CA ALA A 50 3.41 -2.34 0.48
C ALA A 50 3.23 -1.77 1.90
N GLN A 51 4.19 -2.02 2.79
CA GLN A 51 4.18 -1.51 4.16
C GLN A 51 4.20 0.03 4.22
N GLN A 52 5.01 0.68 3.38
CA GLN A 52 5.04 2.15 3.29
C GLN A 52 3.69 2.72 2.84
N LEU A 53 3.03 2.08 1.88
CA LEU A 53 1.70 2.50 1.43
C LEU A 53 0.61 2.23 2.48
N GLU A 54 0.69 1.11 3.20
CA GLU A 54 -0.19 0.79 4.32
C GLU A 54 -0.04 1.86 5.41
N ALA A 55 1.19 2.22 5.81
CA ALA A 55 1.45 3.28 6.77
C ALA A 55 0.87 4.63 6.33
N ARG A 56 1.10 5.04 5.07
CA ARG A 56 0.51 6.27 4.52
C ARG A 56 -1.03 6.23 4.49
N ALA A 57 -1.62 5.07 4.20
CA ALA A 57 -3.07 4.91 4.23
C ALA A 57 -3.63 5.04 5.65
N GLN A 58 -2.91 4.55 6.66
CA GLN A 58 -3.27 4.72 8.07
C GLN A 58 -3.18 6.18 8.50
N GLU A 59 -2.10 6.88 8.14
CA GLU A 59 -1.97 8.32 8.42
C GLU A 59 -3.08 9.14 7.75
N ALA A 60 -3.40 8.85 6.48
CA ALA A 60 -4.51 9.50 5.79
C ALA A 60 -5.87 9.22 6.44
N ALA A 61 -6.09 7.99 6.94
CA ALA A 61 -7.30 7.64 7.66
C ALA A 61 -7.41 8.38 9.00
N LYS A 62 -6.30 8.48 9.76
CA LYS A 62 -6.25 9.27 11.01
C LYS A 62 -6.57 10.74 10.76
N CYS A 63 -5.97 11.36 9.74
CA CYS A 63 -6.27 12.76 9.38
C CYS A 63 -7.74 12.97 9.01
N SER A 64 -8.41 11.98 8.40
CA SER A 64 -9.85 12.06 8.10
C SER A 64 -10.74 11.89 9.33
N ALA A 65 -10.27 11.20 10.37
CA ALA A 65 -10.98 10.99 11.63
C ALA A 65 -10.78 12.15 12.62
N GLY A 66 -9.67 12.90 12.54
CA GLY A 66 -9.36 14.03 13.41
C GLY A 66 -10.05 15.36 13.06
N GLY A 67 -10.85 15.41 12.00
CA GLY A 67 -11.59 16.62 11.57
C GLY A 67 -12.98 16.78 12.21
N VAL A 68 -13.29 16.01 13.26
CA VAL A 68 -14.54 16.09 14.03
C VAL A 68 -14.23 16.62 15.43
N ALA A 69 -13.96 17.93 15.54
CA ALA A 69 -13.90 18.65 16.81
C ALA A 69 -14.51 20.03 16.62
#